data_AF-A0A9P0Q155-F1
#
_entry.id   AF-A0A9P0Q155-F1
#
_cell.length_a   1.000
_cell.length_b   1.000
_cell.length_c   1.000
_cell.angle_alpha   90.00
_cell.angle_beta   90.00
_cell.angle_gamma   90.00
#
_symmetry.space_group_name_H-M   'P 1'
#
loop_
_entity.id
_entity.type
_entity.pdbx_description
1 polymer ?
#
loop_
_entity_poly.entity_id
_entity_poly.type
_entity_poly.pdbx_seq_one_letter_code
_entity_poly.pdbx_strand_id
1 'polypeptide(L)' 'MDHERLKKIRDSLKAFSRERSLLNMTRDELAHIQKEVLICCTPNEIAHAWNKLPEHLKEDADIQ' A
#
# COMPACT_ATOMS: atom_id res chain seq x y z
N MET A 1 -21.24 -1.59 5.69
CA MET A 1 -19.84 -1.86 6.08
C MET A 1 -18.91 -2.00 4.88
N ASP A 2 -19.25 -2.77 3.83
CA ASP A 2 -18.33 -2.95 2.69
C ASP A 2 -18.08 -1.68 1.86
N HIS A 3 -19.07 -0.78 1.76
CA HIS A 3 -18.95 0.40 0.91
C HIS A 3 -17.84 1.37 1.36
N GLU A 4 -17.65 1.54 2.68
CA GLU A 4 -16.58 2.38 3.23
C GLU A 4 -15.20 1.75 3.04
N ARG A 5 -15.09 0.44 3.24
CA ARG A 5 -13.84 -0.30 3.01
C ARG A 5 -13.42 -0.21 1.55
N LEU A 6 -14.35 -0.44 0.62
CA LEU A 6 -14.11 -0.33 -0.81
C LEU A 6 -13.72 1.09 -1.23
N LYS A 7 -14.34 2.11 -0.62
CA LYS A 7 -13.98 3.52 -0.84
C LYS A 7 -12.52 3.78 -0.45
N LYS A 8 -12.11 3.32 0.74
CA LYS A 8 -10.73 3.48 1.23
C LYS A 8 -9.70 2.78 0.35
N ILE A 9 -9.95 1.54 -0.07
CA ILE A 9 -9.09 0.80 -1.01
C ILE A 9 -8.97 1.57 -2.33
N ARG A 10 -10.08 2.04 -2.90
CA ARG A 10 -10.09 2.82 -4.13
C ARG A 10 -9.26 4.10 -3.98
N ASP A 11 -9.37 4.79 -2.85
CA ASP A 11 -8.66 6.04 -2.62
C ASP A 11 -7.13 5.79 -2.48
N SER A 12 -6.71 4.71 -1.81
CA SER A 12 -5.31 4.23 -1.80
C SER A 12 -4.79 3.88 -3.20
N LEU A 13 -5.57 3.18 -4.03
CA LEU A 13 -5.18 2.84 -5.39
C LEU A 13 -5.08 4.06 -6.31
N LYS A 14 -5.96 5.06 -6.12
CA LYS A 14 -5.85 6.34 -6.82
C LYS A 14 -4.58 7.10 -6.44
N ALA A 15 -4.24 7.13 -5.16
CA ALA A 15 -2.99 7.72 -4.69
C ALA A 15 -1.79 7.00 -5.30
N PHE A 16 -1.78 5.66 -5.29
CA PHE A 16 -0.73 4.88 -5.95
C PHE A 16 -0.62 5.16 -7.44
N SER A 17 -1.75 5.25 -8.15
CA SER A 17 -1.75 5.61 -9.58
C SER A 17 -1.23 7.02 -9.86
N ARG A 18 -1.39 7.96 -8.92
CA ARG A 18 -0.90 9.35 -9.03
C ARG A 18 0.60 9.42 -8.75
N GLU A 19 1.04 8.84 -7.65
CA GLU A 19 2.42 8.93 -7.17
C GLU A 19 3.36 7.97 -7.90
N ARG A 20 2.85 6.81 -8.36
CA ARG A 20 3.56 5.70 -9.01
C ARG A 20 4.73 5.10 -8.21
N SER A 21 4.94 5.54 -6.98
CA SER A 21 6.00 5.09 -6.09
C SER A 21 5.52 5.10 -4.64
N LEU A 22 5.82 4.02 -3.92
CA LEU A 22 5.55 3.89 -2.48
C LEU A 22 6.33 4.92 -1.66
N LEU A 23 7.46 5.40 -2.19
CA LEU A 23 8.32 6.39 -1.52
C LEU A 23 7.64 7.76 -1.40
N ASN A 24 6.75 8.08 -2.35
CA ASN A 24 6.03 9.36 -2.38
C ASN A 24 4.68 9.29 -1.65
N MET A 25 4.17 8.09 -1.36
CA MET A 25 2.91 7.92 -0.65
C MET A 25 3.05 8.14 0.86
N THR A 26 1.99 8.67 1.46
CA THR A 26 1.84 8.82 2.91
C THR A 26 1.40 7.50 3.57
N ARG A 27 1.50 7.42 4.90
CA ARG A 27 1.02 6.25 5.67
C ARG A 27 -0.47 5.98 5.46
N ASP A 28 -1.28 7.04 5.42
CA ASP A 28 -2.74 6.92 5.23
C ASP A 28 -3.07 6.43 3.83
N GLU A 29 -2.35 6.89 2.81
CA GLU A 29 -2.53 6.41 1.43
C GLU A 29 -2.11 4.94 1.29
N LEU A 30 -1.14 4.47 2.07
CA LEU A 30 -0.71 3.06 2.11
C LEU A 30 -1.57 2.17 3.01
N ALA A 31 -2.39 2.74 3.91
CA ALA A 31 -3.11 1.99 4.93
C ALA A 31 -4.09 0.94 4.38
N HIS A 32 -4.57 1.13 3.15
CA HIS A 32 -5.53 0.24 2.49
C HIS A 32 -5.03 -0.30 1.15
N ILE A 33 -3.73 -0.18 0.87
CA ILE A 33 -3.15 -0.79 -0.33
C ILE A 33 -3.09 -2.30 -0.14
N GLN A 34 -3.38 -3.04 -1.20
CA GLN A 34 -3.30 -4.50 -1.20
C GLN A 34 -1.86 -4.94 -1.42
N LYS A 35 -1.44 -6.03 -0.77
CA LYS A 35 -0.07 -6.55 -0.88
C LYS A 35 0.29 -6.92 -2.32
N GLU A 36 -0.67 -7.42 -3.09
CA GLU A 36 -0.49 -7.81 -4.48
C GLU A 36 -0.05 -6.61 -5.33
N VAL A 37 -0.54 -5.41 -5.02
CA VAL A 37 -0.12 -4.17 -5.70
C VAL A 37 1.34 -3.85 -5.36
N LEU A 38 1.73 -4.00 -4.10
CA LEU A 38 3.11 -3.76 -3.66
C LEU A 38 4.09 -4.73 -4.36
N ILE A 39 3.76 -6.02 -4.34
CA ILE A 39 4.61 -7.10 -4.87
C ILE A 39 4.68 -7.03 -6.40
N CYS A 40 3.56 -6.81 -7.09
CA CYS A 40 3.54 -6.83 -8.56
C CYS A 40 4.04 -5.52 -9.19
N CYS A 41 3.83 -4.37 -8.56
CA CYS A 41 4.10 -3.08 -9.20
C CYS A 41 5.39 -2.41 -8.70
N THR A 42 5.72 -2.55 -7.41
CA THR A 42 6.84 -1.83 -6.78
C THR A 42 7.60 -2.69 -5.76
N PRO A 43 8.00 -3.94 -6.09
CA PRO A 43 8.64 -4.85 -5.12
C PRO A 43 9.95 -4.27 -4.58
N ASN A 44 10.70 -3.58 -5.43
CA ASN A 44 11.99 -2.97 -5.09
C ASN A 44 11.86 -1.82 -4.09
N GLU A 45 10.68 -1.23 -3.92
CA GLU A 45 10.47 -0.08 -3.04
C GLU A 45 9.96 -0.47 -1.65
N ILE A 46 9.51 -1.73 -1.47
CA ILE A 46 8.90 -2.22 -0.21
C ILE A 46 9.85 -2.01 0.97
N ALA A 47 11.11 -2.45 0.84
CA ALA A 47 12.11 -2.31 1.89
C ALA A 47 12.41 -0.83 2.23
N HIS A 48 12.43 0.04 1.21
CA HIS A 48 12.67 1.47 1.39
C HIS A 48 11.46 2.20 2.00
N ALA A 49 10.24 1.73 1.72
CA ALA A 49 9.00 2.26 2.26
C ALA A 49 8.55 1.57 3.56
N TRP A 50 9.34 0.62 4.11
CA TRP A 50 8.94 -0.24 5.23
C TRP A 50 8.37 0.54 6.43
N ASN A 51 8.99 1.67 6.80
CA ASN A 51 8.56 2.50 7.91
C ASN A 51 7.17 3.16 7.72
N LYS A 52 6.66 3.17 6.48
CA LYS A 52 5.35 3.71 6.12
C LYS A 52 4.30 2.63 5.87
N LEU A 53 4.70 1.37 5.70
CA LEU A 53 3.77 0.28 5.51
C LEU A 53 2.93 0.06 6.77
N PRO A 54 1.63 -0.26 6.62
CA PRO A 54 0.77 -0.62 7.74
C PRO A 54 1.20 -1.97 8.36
N GLU A 55 0.89 -2.17 9.64
CA GLU A 55 1.33 -3.32 10.44
C GLU A 55 0.93 -4.67 9.81
N HIS A 56 -0.32 -4.79 9.36
CA HIS A 56 -0.82 -6.01 8.72
C HIS A 56 -0.02 -6.42 7.47
N LEU A 57 0.63 -5.49 6.77
CA LEU A 57 1.51 -5.81 5.63
C LEU A 57 2.91 -6.20 6.09
N LYS A 58 3.40 -5.65 7.20
CA LYS A 58 4.70 -6.03 7.77
C LYS A 58 4.70 -7.42 8.39
N GLU A 59 3.53 -7.86 8.85
CA GLU A 59 3.29 -9.21 9.39
C GLU A 59 3.00 -10.24 8.29
N ASP A 60 2.80 -9.81 7.04
CA ASP A 60 2.53 -10.70 5.92
C ASP A 60 3.82 -11.38 5.45
N ALA A 61 3.81 -12.71 5.40
CA ALA A 61 4.96 -13.53 5.04
C ALA A 61 5.42 -13.34 3.59
N ASP A 62 4.55 -12.87 2.69
CA ASP A 62 4.92 -12.58 1.30
C ASP A 62 5.65 -11.25 1.14
N ILE A 63 5.61 -10.40 2.19
CA ILE A 63 6.22 -9.06 2.22
C ILE A 63 7.54 -9.06 3.02
N GLN A 64 7.73 -10.00 3.96
CA GLN A 64 8.99 -10.23 4.71
C GLN A 64 10.05 -10.94 3.86
#